data_AF-A0A970MY13-F1
#
_entry.id   AF-A0A970MY13-F1
#
_cell.length_a   1.000
_cell.length_b   1.000
_cell.length_c   1.000
_cell.angle_alpha   90.00
_cell.angle_beta   90.00
_cell.angle_gamma   90.00
#
_symmetry.space_group_name_H-M   'P 1'
#
loop_
_entity.id
_entity.type
_entity.pdbx_description
1 polymer ?
#
loop_
_entity_poly.entity_id
_entity_poly.type
_entity_poly.pdbx_seq_one_letter_code
_entity_poly.pdbx_strand_id
1 'polypeptide(L)'
;MKILQMPALAMLLGSIPFGYIAVYIRDKQIADESSRAIGSIRDAVGVPALVVMVILNVAKGFVPVYLTMAAFASVPFALLVGAIAVASHCFPYWFMFKPMGKGGSVAIGAIVAIIVSLIR
;
A
#
# COMPACT_ATOMS: atom_id res chain seq x y z
N MET A 1 -6.95 -23.84 -0.78
CA MET A 1 -5.66 -23.11 -0.64
C MET A 1 -5.75 -21.62 -0.99
N LYS A 2 -6.57 -21.19 -1.97
CA LYS A 2 -6.68 -19.77 -2.39
C LYS A 2 -7.02 -18.77 -1.28
N ILE A 3 -7.75 -19.19 -0.25
CA ILE A 3 -8.23 -18.30 0.82
C ILE A 3 -7.10 -17.73 1.70
N LEU A 4 -6.01 -18.47 1.91
CA LEU A 4 -4.84 -17.95 2.63
C LEU A 4 -3.89 -17.15 1.72
N GLN A 5 -3.98 -17.32 0.40
CA GLN A 5 -3.09 -16.66 -0.55
C GLN A 5 -3.38 -15.16 -0.67
N MET A 6 -4.65 -14.73 -0.59
CA MET A 6 -4.99 -13.31 -0.74
C MET A 6 -4.53 -12.45 0.44
N PRO A 7 -4.74 -12.84 1.70
CA PRO A 7 -4.14 -12.16 2.84
C PRO A 7 -2.62 -12.11 2.77
N ALA A 8 -1.97 -13.21 2.40
CA ALA A 8 -0.51 -13.25 2.24
C ALA A 8 -0.02 -12.28 1.16
N LEU A 9 -0.71 -12.24 0.01
CA LEU A 9 -0.41 -11.30 -1.07
C LEU A 9 -0.59 -9.84 -0.62
N ALA A 10 -1.67 -9.53 0.10
CA ALA A 10 -1.89 -8.21 0.69
C ALA A 10 -0.79 -7.82 1.67
N MET A 11 -0.33 -8.76 2.49
CA MET A 11 0.75 -8.52 3.43
C MET A 11 2.07 -8.22 2.73
N LEU A 12 2.44 -9.04 1.75
CA LEU A 12 3.66 -8.86 0.96
C LEU A 12 3.65 -7.54 0.19
N LEU A 13 2.62 -7.28 -0.61
CA LEU A 13 2.51 -6.05 -1.40
C LEU A 13 2.34 -4.81 -0.52
N GLY A 14 1.48 -4.89 0.50
CA GLY A 14 1.20 -3.78 1.43
C GLY A 14 2.47 -3.32 2.15
N SER A 15 3.34 -4.26 2.53
CA SER A 15 4.58 -3.98 3.26
C SER A 15 5.62 -3.20 2.46
N ILE A 16 5.53 -3.13 1.12
CA ILE A 16 6.56 -2.46 0.30
C ILE A 16 6.59 -0.96 0.63
N PRO A 17 7.73 -0.43 1.12
CA PRO A 17 7.83 0.92 1.65
C PRO A 17 8.21 1.92 0.55
N PHE A 18 7.36 2.11 -0.48
CA PHE A 18 7.68 2.97 -1.64
C PHE A 18 8.07 4.40 -1.28
N GLY A 19 7.50 4.97 -0.21
CA GLY A 19 7.90 6.30 0.30
C GLY A 19 9.35 6.33 0.78
N TYR A 20 9.76 5.29 1.51
CA TYR A 20 11.16 5.13 1.94
C TYR A 20 12.08 4.90 0.76
N ILE A 21 11.72 4.00 -0.16
CA ILE A 21 12.51 3.68 -1.35
C ILE A 21 12.75 4.93 -2.19
N ALA A 22 11.70 5.74 -2.43
CA ALA A 22 11.80 6.96 -3.22
C ALA A 22 12.80 7.96 -2.60
N VAL A 23 12.72 8.19 -1.28
CA VAL A 23 13.65 9.08 -0.59
C VAL A 23 15.05 8.48 -0.55
N TYR A 24 15.20 7.19 -0.24
CA TYR A 24 16.48 6.50 -0.14
C TYR A 24 17.30 6.58 -1.43
N ILE A 25 16.65 6.43 -2.59
CA ILE A 25 17.31 6.54 -3.90
C ILE A 25 17.82 7.98 -4.12
N ARG A 26 17.12 8.98 -3.58
CA ARG A 26 17.47 10.40 -3.74
C ARG A 26 18.54 10.85 -2.75
N ASP A 27 18.32 10.57 -1.48
CA ASP A 27 19.24 10.86 -0.38
C ASP A 27 19.01 9.86 0.77
N LYS A 28 20.00 9.00 0.97
CA LYS A 28 20.00 7.97 2.00
C LYS A 28 20.01 8.53 3.43
N GLN A 29 20.61 9.71 3.65
CA GLN A 29 20.79 10.26 5.00
C GLN A 29 19.48 10.72 5.61
N ILE A 30 18.54 11.19 4.79
CA ILE A 30 17.24 11.72 5.23
C ILE A 30 16.09 10.70 5.09
N ALA A 31 16.37 9.48 4.61
CA ALA A 31 15.36 8.50 4.24
C ALA A 31 14.45 8.10 5.40
N ASP A 32 15.02 7.83 6.58
CA ASP A 32 14.27 7.39 7.76
C ASP A 32 13.31 8.46 8.31
N GLU A 33 13.68 9.73 8.17
CA GLU A 33 12.90 10.86 8.68
C GLU A 33 11.89 11.35 7.64
N SER A 34 12.35 11.58 6.41
CA SER A 34 11.55 12.20 5.36
C SER A 34 10.50 11.25 4.77
N SER A 35 10.62 9.94 4.95
CA SER A 35 9.64 8.97 4.43
C SER A 35 8.33 8.89 5.22
N ARG A 36 8.21 9.61 6.36
CA ARG A 36 7.09 9.46 7.30
C ARG A 36 5.90 10.36 6.98
N ALA A 37 6.10 11.41 6.19
CA ALA A 37 5.07 12.38 5.84
C ALA A 37 5.12 12.72 4.36
N ILE A 38 3.95 12.82 3.72
CA ILE A 38 3.84 13.16 2.29
C ILE A 38 4.51 14.50 1.98
N GLY A 39 4.43 15.48 2.87
CA GLY A 39 5.11 16.78 2.73
C GLY A 39 6.63 16.63 2.66
N SER A 40 7.22 15.94 3.63
CA SER A 40 8.67 15.68 3.66
C SER A 40 9.15 14.84 2.46
N ILE A 41 8.36 13.84 2.03
CA ILE A 41 8.68 13.09 0.81
C ILE A 41 8.68 14.02 -0.40
N ARG A 42 7.65 14.87 -0.56
CA ARG A 42 7.57 15.84 -1.66
C ARG A 42 8.80 16.75 -1.67
N ASP A 43 9.20 17.25 -0.51
CA ASP A 43 10.31 18.19 -0.41
C ASP A 43 11.65 17.47 -0.69
N ALA A 44 11.79 16.18 -0.35
CA ALA A 44 12.97 15.39 -0.63
C ALA A 44 13.10 14.95 -2.11
N VAL A 45 12.00 14.51 -2.75
CA VAL A 45 12.05 13.86 -4.07
C VAL A 45 11.36 14.63 -5.20
N GLY A 46 10.62 15.70 -4.88
CA GLY A 46 9.82 16.46 -5.82
C GLY A 46 8.46 15.84 -6.16
N VAL A 47 7.61 16.64 -6.81
CA VAL A 47 6.22 16.26 -7.19
C VAL A 47 6.16 15.06 -8.14
N PRO A 48 6.99 14.95 -9.21
CA PRO A 48 6.87 13.82 -10.14
C PRO A 48 7.10 12.47 -9.44
N ALA A 49 8.14 12.36 -8.62
CA ALA A 49 8.45 11.14 -7.86
C ALA A 49 7.38 10.86 -6.78
N LEU A 50 6.84 11.91 -6.14
CA LEU A 50 5.71 11.78 -5.22
C LEU A 50 4.48 11.14 -5.92
N VAL A 51 4.12 11.60 -7.11
CA VAL A 51 2.98 11.07 -7.87
C VAL A 51 3.16 9.58 -8.16
N VAL A 52 4.33 9.18 -8.66
CA VAL A 52 4.65 7.77 -8.92
C VAL A 52 4.52 6.94 -7.64
N MET A 53 5.09 7.42 -6.54
CA MET A 53 5.03 6.74 -5.24
C MET A 53 3.59 6.60 -4.72
N VAL A 54 2.74 7.61 -4.91
CA VAL A 54 1.30 7.53 -4.57
C VAL A 54 0.60 6.47 -5.43
N ILE A 55 0.84 6.44 -6.74
CA ILE A 55 0.27 5.44 -7.65
C ILE A 55 0.67 4.03 -7.21
N LEU A 56 1.94 3.81 -6.87
CA LEU A 56 2.43 2.52 -6.37
C LEU A 56 1.76 2.13 -5.04
N ASN A 57 1.53 3.09 -4.14
CA ASN A 57 0.81 2.83 -2.89
C ASN A 57 -0.68 2.54 -3.11
N VAL A 58 -1.32 3.17 -4.08
CA VAL A 58 -2.69 2.81 -4.49
C VAL A 58 -2.71 1.40 -5.07
N ALA A 59 -1.76 1.07 -5.96
CA ALA A 59 -1.69 -0.23 -6.62
C ALA A 59 -1.55 -1.39 -5.62
N LYS A 60 -0.73 -1.25 -4.58
CA LYS A 60 -0.59 -2.32 -3.56
C LYS A 60 -1.83 -2.54 -2.69
N GLY A 61 -2.72 -1.55 -2.59
CA GLY A 61 -4.06 -1.72 -1.99
C GLY A 61 -5.07 -2.31 -2.99
N PHE A 62 -4.98 -1.89 -4.25
CA PHE A 62 -5.89 -2.30 -5.31
C PHE A 62 -5.71 -3.77 -5.72
N VAL A 63 -4.49 -4.18 -6.08
CA VAL A 63 -4.20 -5.49 -6.69
C VAL A 63 -4.69 -6.68 -5.84
N PRO A 64 -4.32 -6.81 -4.55
CA PRO A 64 -4.75 -7.97 -3.77
C PRO A 64 -6.27 -7.99 -3.54
N VAL A 65 -6.90 -6.83 -3.41
CA VAL A 65 -8.35 -6.70 -3.21
C VAL A 65 -9.13 -7.03 -4.46
N TYR A 66 -8.67 -6.53 -5.62
CA TYR A 66 -9.27 -6.83 -6.91
C TYR A 66 -9.19 -8.34 -7.23
N LEU A 67 -8.02 -8.95 -7.01
CA LEU A 67 -7.86 -10.41 -7.18
C LEU A 67 -8.73 -11.21 -6.20
N THR A 68 -8.96 -10.70 -4.99
CA THR A 68 -9.88 -11.32 -4.03
C THR A 68 -11.32 -11.26 -4.53
N MET A 69 -11.77 -10.10 -4.99
CA MET A 69 -13.11 -9.94 -5.58
C MET A 69 -13.30 -10.87 -6.78
N ALA A 70 -12.33 -10.92 -7.68
CA ALA A 70 -12.40 -11.79 -8.87
C ALA A 70 -12.42 -13.29 -8.52
N ALA A 71 -11.74 -13.71 -7.44
CA ALA A 71 -11.64 -15.12 -7.08
C ALA A 71 -12.77 -15.63 -6.17
N PHE A 72 -13.40 -14.75 -5.38
CA PHE A 72 -14.34 -15.17 -4.32
C PHE A 72 -15.69 -14.45 -4.37
N ALA A 73 -15.83 -13.36 -5.13
CA ALA A 73 -17.03 -12.52 -5.17
C ALA A 73 -17.56 -12.11 -3.79
N SER A 74 -16.67 -11.96 -2.80
CA SER A 74 -17.01 -11.72 -1.40
C SER A 74 -16.49 -10.36 -0.94
N VAL A 75 -17.40 -9.39 -0.80
CA VAL A 75 -17.08 -8.06 -0.28
C VAL A 75 -16.51 -8.11 1.14
N PRO A 76 -17.07 -8.88 2.10
CA PRO A 76 -16.47 -8.98 3.44
C PRO A 76 -15.03 -9.48 3.41
N PHE A 77 -14.74 -10.46 2.55
CA PHE A 77 -13.39 -11.00 2.44
C PHE A 77 -12.43 -10.02 1.76
N ALA A 78 -12.89 -9.30 0.72
CA ALA A 78 -12.12 -8.24 0.08
C ALA A 78 -11.82 -7.07 1.04
N LEU A 79 -12.76 -6.71 1.92
CA LEU A 79 -12.55 -5.72 2.98
C LEU A 79 -11.48 -6.18 3.98
N LEU A 80 -11.51 -7.46 4.39
CA LEU A 80 -10.47 -8.02 5.26
C LEU A 80 -9.09 -7.95 4.59
N VAL A 81 -8.98 -8.35 3.33
CA VAL A 81 -7.74 -8.29 2.56
C VAL A 81 -7.25 -6.84 2.41
N GLY A 82 -8.16 -5.89 2.18
CA GLY A 82 -7.86 -4.46 2.13
C GLY A 82 -7.33 -3.93 3.47
N ALA A 83 -7.96 -4.32 4.59
CA ALA A 83 -7.50 -3.96 5.92
C ALA A 83 -6.10 -4.51 6.21
N ILE A 84 -5.81 -5.74 5.79
CA ILE A 84 -4.48 -6.35 5.90
C ILE A 84 -3.45 -5.58 5.06
N ALA A 85 -3.78 -5.17 3.84
CA ALA A 85 -2.88 -4.37 3.00
C ALA A 85 -2.55 -3.02 3.66
N VAL A 86 -3.56 -2.35 4.23
CA VAL A 86 -3.39 -1.08 4.96
C VAL A 86 -2.53 -1.29 6.20
N ALA A 87 -2.85 -2.28 7.03
CA ALA A 87 -2.08 -2.59 8.24
C ALA A 87 -0.62 -2.90 7.91
N SER A 88 -0.38 -3.68 6.85
CA SER A 88 0.96 -4.05 6.40
C SER A 88 1.76 -2.86 5.87
N HIS A 89 1.10 -1.84 5.32
CA HIS A 89 1.77 -0.59 4.97
C HIS A 89 2.09 0.29 6.18
N CYS A 90 1.19 0.36 7.15
CA CYS A 90 1.40 1.15 8.37
C CYS A 90 2.52 0.55 9.23
N PHE A 91 2.57 -0.78 9.29
CA PHE A 91 3.54 -1.59 10.04
C PHE A 91 4.27 -2.56 9.10
N PRO A 92 5.18 -2.07 8.25
CA PRO A 92 5.86 -2.89 7.27
C PRO A 92 6.86 -3.87 7.90
N TYR A 93 6.89 -5.09 7.35
CA TYR A 93 7.83 -6.15 7.75
C TYR A 93 9.30 -5.68 7.74
N TRP A 94 9.68 -4.90 6.72
CA TRP A 94 11.05 -4.38 6.52
C TRP A 94 11.56 -3.51 7.67
N PHE A 95 10.64 -2.95 8.45
CA PHE A 95 10.96 -2.10 9.60
C PHE A 95 10.58 -2.78 10.91
N MET A 96 10.53 -4.13 10.94
CA MET A 96 10.15 -4.92 12.10
C MET A 96 8.82 -4.49 12.70
N PHE A 97 7.84 -4.17 11.82
CA PHE A 97 6.51 -3.69 12.21
C PHE A 97 6.50 -2.38 13.02
N LYS A 98 7.54 -1.54 12.89
CA LYS A 98 7.52 -0.17 13.41
C LYS A 98 6.60 0.72 12.56
N PRO A 99 5.84 1.65 13.17
CA PRO A 99 4.93 2.52 12.45
C PRO A 99 5.70 3.51 11.54
N MET A 100 5.33 3.59 10.25
CA MET A 100 5.95 4.51 9.29
C MET A 100 4.98 5.44 8.54
N GLY A 101 3.76 4.99 8.27
CA GLY A 101 2.81 5.69 7.41
C GLY A 101 1.36 5.51 7.85
N LYS A 102 0.45 6.28 7.24
CA LYS A 102 -0.98 6.32 7.61
C LYS A 102 -1.90 5.47 6.72
N GLY A 103 -1.43 4.97 5.58
CA GLY A 103 -2.20 4.04 4.72
C GLY A 103 -3.35 4.62 3.91
N GLY A 104 -3.54 5.93 3.87
CA GLY A 104 -4.63 6.56 3.10
C GLY A 104 -4.67 6.17 1.62
N SER A 105 -3.53 6.23 0.92
CA SER A 105 -3.44 5.82 -0.49
C SER A 105 -3.71 4.33 -0.71
N VAL A 106 -3.30 3.48 0.22
CA VAL A 106 -3.56 2.04 0.18
C VAL A 106 -5.05 1.75 0.37
N ALA A 107 -5.70 2.44 1.32
CA ALA A 107 -7.13 2.32 1.56
C ALA A 107 -7.95 2.78 0.34
N ILE A 108 -7.54 3.87 -0.31
CA ILE A 108 -8.14 4.33 -1.57
C ILE A 108 -8.05 3.23 -2.63
N GLY A 109 -6.88 2.62 -2.82
CA GLY A 109 -6.70 1.52 -3.77
C GLY A 109 -7.63 0.33 -3.48
N ALA A 110 -7.74 -0.08 -2.21
CA ALA A 110 -8.63 -1.15 -1.80
C ALA A 110 -10.11 -0.84 -2.08
N ILE A 111 -10.57 0.38 -1.75
CA ILE A 111 -11.95 0.79 -1.99
C ILE A 111 -12.26 0.85 -3.49
N VAL A 112 -11.36 1.44 -4.29
CA VAL A 112 -11.50 1.50 -5.75
C VAL A 112 -11.61 0.09 -6.35
N ALA A 113 -10.80 -0.86 -5.86
CA ALA A 113 -10.88 -2.25 -6.31
C ALA A 113 -12.26 -2.87 -6.05
N ILE A 114 -12.84 -2.65 -4.87
CA ILE A 114 -14.18 -3.14 -4.54
C ILE A 114 -15.23 -2.50 -5.45
N ILE A 115 -15.23 -1.16 -5.58
CA ILE A 115 -16.20 -0.43 -6.40
C ILE A 115 -16.15 -0.92 -7.86
N VAL A 116 -14.95 -0.97 -8.46
CA VAL A 116 -14.77 -1.43 -9.85
C VAL A 116 -15.23 -2.87 -10.04
N SER A 117 -15.07 -3.72 -9.02
CA SER A 117 -15.51 -5.13 -9.08
C SER A 117 -17.01 -5.31 -8.93
N LEU A 118 -17.74 -4.32 -8.39
CA LEU A 118 -19.20 -4.38 -8.22
C LEU A 118 -19.97 -3.83 -9.43
N ILE A 119 -19.30 -3.01 -10.25
CA ILE A 119 -19.89 -2.39 -11.46
C ILE A 119 -19.55 -3.13 -12.76
N ARG A 120 -18.76 -4.21 -12.66
CA ARG A 120 -18.45 -5.13 -13.76
C ARG A 120 -19.37 -6.32 -13.71
#